data_AF-A0A1E7J494-F1
#
_entry.id   AF-A0A1E7J494-F1
#
_cell.length_a   1.000
_cell.length_b   1.000
_cell.length_c   1.000
_cell.angle_alpha   90.00
_cell.angle_beta   90.00
_cell.angle_gamma   90.00
#
_symmetry.space_group_name_H-M   'P 1'
#
loop_
_entity.id
_entity.type
_entity.pdbx_description
1 polymer ?
#
loop_
_entity_poly.entity_id
_entity_poly.type
_entity_poly.pdbx_seq_one_letter_code
_entity_poly.pdbx_strand_id
1 'polypeptide(L)'
;MSMRYIRQYYEGGQSCSEDNYEDGNPRSGYYPSGIRSGYSTINDLRIGSIINTVEKGPIDAVWRLGGQDTTSRGDQVVWGHFYANPSDVTWGSENNPELFVKMWFDVTDRVDVNFFHVSVPEIDAYSDLPDDGRYDQKGTTIMDNRYIRHEYWKEEKHEEVHF
;
A
#
# COMPACT_ATOMS: atom_id res chain seq x y z
N MET A 1 -18.88 0.50 11.24
CA MET A 1 -17.60 1.05 10.75
C MET A 1 -17.18 2.18 11.68
N SER A 2 -15.89 2.30 12.01
CA SER A 2 -15.38 3.44 12.78
C SER A 2 -14.82 4.51 11.82
N MET A 3 -14.89 5.78 12.21
CA MET A 3 -14.24 6.86 11.48
C MET A 3 -12.73 6.60 11.42
N ARG A 4 -12.15 6.62 10.22
CA ARG A 4 -10.74 6.26 10.00
C ARG A 4 -9.84 7.50 9.92
N TYR A 5 -10.27 8.51 9.17
CA TYR A 5 -9.60 9.79 9.06
C TYR A 5 -10.58 10.92 8.74
N ILE A 6 -10.14 12.15 8.96
CA ILE A 6 -10.81 13.37 8.53
C ILE A 6 -9.94 14.01 7.47
N ARG A 7 -10.48 14.24 6.27
CA ARG A 7 -9.80 15.03 5.24
C ARG A 7 -10.16 16.49 5.43
N GLN A 8 -9.17 17.35 5.55
CA GLN A 8 -9.35 18.80 5.57
C GLN A 8 -8.81 19.38 4.26
N TYR A 9 -9.54 20.31 3.66
CA TYR A 9 -9.14 20.96 2.41
C TYR A 9 -9.64 22.40 2.34
N TYR A 10 -9.06 23.18 1.44
CA TYR A 10 -9.46 24.55 1.17
C TYR A 10 -9.92 24.68 -0.27
N GLU A 11 -11.12 25.21 -0.48
CA GLU A 11 -11.71 25.42 -1.80
C GLU A 11 -12.45 26.76 -1.82
N GLY A 12 -12.20 27.58 -2.84
CA GLY A 12 -12.85 28.90 -2.95
C GLY A 12 -12.56 29.86 -1.78
N GLY A 13 -11.44 29.70 -1.07
CA GLY A 13 -11.10 30.49 0.11
C GLY A 13 -11.81 30.06 1.40
N GLN A 14 -12.54 28.94 1.38
CA GLN A 14 -13.21 28.36 2.54
C GLN A 14 -12.53 27.06 2.95
N SER A 15 -12.53 26.77 4.26
CA SER A 15 -12.09 25.49 4.79
C SER A 15 -13.24 24.48 4.80
N CYS A 16 -13.00 23.27 4.33
CA CYS A 16 -13.93 22.16 4.30
C CYS A 16 -13.34 20.94 5.03
N SER A 17 -14.21 20.01 5.45
CA SER A 17 -13.80 18.74 6.03
C SER A 17 -14.73 17.60 5.64
N GLU A 18 -14.18 16.40 5.52
CA GLU A 18 -14.90 15.16 5.21
C GLU A 18 -14.53 14.06 6.20
N ASP A 19 -15.53 13.50 6.86
CA ASP A 19 -15.38 12.31 7.71
C ASP A 19 -15.41 11.06 6.84
N ASN A 20 -14.36 10.23 6.93
CA ASN A 20 -14.22 9.04 6.10
C ASN A 20 -14.25 7.77 6.96
N TYR A 21 -15.10 6.82 6.55
CA TYR A 21 -15.34 5.55 7.23
C TYR A 21 -14.85 4.41 6.33
N GLU A 22 -13.60 4.01 6.51
CA GLU A 22 -12.96 2.97 5.70
C GLU A 22 -12.56 1.79 6.60
N ASP A 23 -12.77 0.58 6.10
CA ASP A 23 -12.46 -0.67 6.80
C ASP A 23 -11.12 -1.28 6.39
N GLY A 24 -10.45 -0.69 5.40
CA GLY A 24 -9.20 -1.18 4.83
C GLY A 24 -9.39 -2.23 3.73
N ASN A 25 -10.64 -2.53 3.34
CA ASN A 25 -10.93 -3.38 2.19
C ASN A 25 -11.08 -2.54 0.91
N PRO A 26 -10.73 -3.10 -0.26
CA PRO A 26 -11.04 -2.46 -1.52
C PRO A 26 -12.56 -2.36 -1.74
N ARG A 27 -13.00 -1.28 -2.39
CA ARG A 27 -14.42 -1.07 -2.72
C ARG A 27 -14.89 -2.10 -3.74
N SER A 28 -16.09 -2.66 -3.54
CA SER A 28 -16.70 -3.60 -4.49
C SER A 28 -16.82 -2.98 -5.89
N GLY A 29 -16.51 -3.76 -6.93
CA GLY A 29 -16.52 -3.32 -8.33
C GLY A 29 -15.18 -2.78 -8.83
N TYR A 30 -14.21 -2.51 -7.95
CA TYR A 30 -12.85 -2.15 -8.32
C TYR A 30 -11.94 -3.37 -8.21
N TYR A 31 -11.27 -3.69 -9.31
CA TYR A 31 -10.41 -4.86 -9.41
C TYR A 31 -9.07 -4.47 -10.02
N PRO A 32 -7.96 -4.91 -9.40
CA PRO A 32 -6.64 -4.66 -9.94
C PRO A 32 -6.47 -5.18 -11.38
N SER A 33 -5.98 -4.34 -12.27
CA SER A 33 -6.08 -4.53 -13.74
C SER A 33 -4.87 -5.22 -14.40
N GLY A 34 -3.90 -5.70 -13.61
CA GLY A 34 -2.76 -6.46 -14.11
C GLY A 34 -1.87 -7.02 -13.01
N ILE A 35 -0.83 -7.76 -13.40
CA ILE A 35 0.29 -8.08 -12.50
C ILE A 35 1.52 -7.48 -13.15
N ARG A 36 2.21 -6.60 -12.41
CA ARG A 36 3.45 -5.99 -12.88
C ARG A 36 4.56 -6.12 -11.84
N SER A 37 5.66 -5.42 -12.08
CA SER A 37 6.86 -5.48 -11.26
C SER A 37 6.57 -5.20 -9.78
N GLY A 38 7.47 -5.66 -8.92
CA GLY A 38 7.39 -5.46 -7.48
C GLY A 38 8.76 -5.27 -6.89
N TYR A 39 8.77 -4.89 -5.62
CA TYR A 39 9.96 -4.63 -4.85
C TYR A 39 9.95 -5.56 -3.64
N SER A 40 10.92 -6.46 -3.59
CA SER A 40 11.21 -7.21 -2.37
C SER A 40 11.69 -6.23 -1.30
N THR A 41 11.16 -6.36 -0.10
CA THR A 41 11.48 -5.51 1.05
C THR A 41 12.28 -6.30 2.07
N ILE A 42 11.84 -6.36 3.33
CA ILE A 42 12.44 -7.20 4.37
C ILE A 42 11.56 -8.41 4.63
N ASN A 43 12.13 -9.43 5.28
CA ASN A 43 11.39 -10.60 5.75
C ASN A 43 10.56 -11.29 4.66
N ASP A 44 11.09 -11.31 3.44
CA ASP A 44 10.43 -11.94 2.29
C ASP A 44 9.09 -11.31 1.90
N LEU A 45 8.81 -10.07 2.35
CA LEU A 45 7.64 -9.33 1.92
C LEU A 45 7.95 -8.61 0.60
N ARG A 46 7.11 -8.82 -0.41
CA ARG A 46 7.12 -8.02 -1.64
C ARG A 46 5.91 -7.11 -1.70
N ILE A 47 6.13 -5.92 -2.26
CA ILE A 47 5.08 -4.93 -2.53
C ILE A 47 5.11 -4.49 -3.98
N GLY A 48 3.96 -4.12 -4.52
CA GLY A 48 3.82 -3.59 -5.86
C GLY A 48 2.65 -2.63 -5.95
N SER A 49 2.68 -1.75 -6.95
CA SER A 49 1.57 -0.87 -7.23
C SER A 49 1.50 -0.48 -8.70
N ILE A 50 0.28 -0.30 -9.21
CA ILE A 50 -0.01 0.15 -10.56
C ILE A 50 -0.85 1.42 -10.48
N ILE A 51 -0.43 2.46 -11.20
CA ILE A 51 -1.18 3.72 -11.28
C ILE A 51 -1.99 3.71 -12.58
N ASN A 52 -3.31 3.78 -12.48
CA ASN A 52 -4.20 3.76 -13.64
C ASN A 52 -4.37 5.18 -14.19
N THR A 53 -3.52 5.56 -15.13
CA THR A 53 -3.55 6.90 -15.74
C THR A 53 -4.60 6.98 -16.85
N VAL A 54 -5.19 8.17 -17.04
CA VAL A 54 -6.13 8.42 -18.14
C VAL A 54 -5.42 8.43 -19.50
N GLU A 55 -4.21 8.99 -19.56
CA GLU A 55 -3.51 9.29 -20.83
C GLU A 55 -2.76 8.09 -21.40
N LYS A 56 -2.07 7.31 -20.55
CA LYS A 56 -1.19 6.21 -20.95
C LYS A 56 -1.74 4.83 -20.57
N GLY A 57 -2.87 4.80 -19.85
CA GLY A 57 -3.37 3.61 -19.20
C GLY A 57 -2.54 3.25 -17.95
N PRO A 58 -2.56 1.98 -17.54
CA PRO A 58 -1.85 1.54 -16.34
C PRO A 58 -0.32 1.66 -16.50
N ILE A 59 0.37 2.20 -15.50
CA ILE A 59 1.84 2.29 -15.42
C ILE A 59 2.36 1.69 -14.12
N ASP A 60 3.62 1.24 -14.12
CA ASP A 60 4.27 0.79 -12.88
C ASP A 60 4.56 1.98 -11.97
N ALA A 61 4.13 1.85 -10.72
CA ALA A 61 4.53 2.81 -9.70
C ALA A 61 5.93 2.46 -9.19
N VAL A 62 6.76 3.48 -8.98
CA VAL A 62 8.14 3.30 -8.53
C VAL A 62 8.20 3.40 -7.01
N TRP A 63 8.77 2.40 -6.35
CA TRP A 63 8.94 2.39 -4.90
C TRP A 63 10.10 3.29 -4.46
N ARG A 64 9.87 4.09 -3.42
CA ARG A 64 10.89 4.81 -2.68
C ARG A 64 10.82 4.43 -1.21
N LEU A 65 11.90 3.82 -0.70
CA LEU A 65 12.08 3.60 0.73
C LEU A 65 12.20 4.95 1.46
N GLY A 66 11.34 5.18 2.45
CA GLY A 66 11.39 6.34 3.33
C GLY A 66 12.20 6.06 4.60
N GLY A 67 12.09 4.85 5.16
CA GLY A 67 12.87 4.43 6.31
C GLY A 67 12.46 3.07 6.86
N GLN A 68 13.22 2.63 7.86
CA GLN A 68 13.01 1.40 8.58
C GLN A 68 13.46 1.59 10.03
N ASP A 69 12.74 0.98 10.98
CA ASP A 69 13.11 0.98 12.39
C ASP A 69 12.62 -0.28 13.13
N THR A 70 13.15 -0.51 14.33
CA THR A 70 12.70 -1.57 15.24
C THR A 70 12.21 -0.96 16.55
N THR A 71 11.00 -1.32 16.97
CA THR A 71 10.45 -0.83 18.25
C THR A 71 11.16 -1.48 19.43
N SER A 72 11.02 -0.90 20.63
CA SER A 72 11.52 -1.52 21.87
C SER A 72 10.88 -2.88 22.18
N ARG A 73 9.71 -3.16 21.60
CA ARG A 73 9.02 -4.45 21.72
C ARG A 73 9.64 -5.51 20.79
N GLY A 74 10.36 -5.09 19.75
CA GLY A 74 10.95 -5.96 18.73
C GLY A 74 10.19 -5.95 17.39
N ASP A 75 9.15 -5.13 17.25
CA ASP A 75 8.43 -5.01 15.97
C ASP A 75 9.33 -4.34 14.94
N GLN A 76 9.26 -4.79 13.69
CA GLN A 76 9.95 -4.13 12.59
C GLN A 76 8.97 -3.30 11.78
N VAL A 77 9.36 -2.06 11.49
CA VAL A 77 8.53 -1.12 10.73
C VAL A 77 9.32 -0.65 9.53
N VAL A 78 8.71 -0.72 8.35
CA VAL A 78 9.27 -0.17 7.11
C VAL A 78 8.23 0.76 6.50
N TRP A 79 8.65 1.91 6.00
CA TRP A 79 7.75 2.86 5.35
C TRP A 79 8.40 3.53 4.14
N GLY A 80 7.55 4.07 3.28
CA GLY A 80 7.94 4.75 2.06
C GLY A 80 6.74 5.10 1.22
N HIS A 81 6.94 5.31 -0.07
CA HIS A 81 5.87 5.65 -1.00
C HIS A 81 6.14 5.17 -2.40
N PHE A 82 5.06 4.96 -3.14
CA PHE A 82 5.06 4.80 -4.58
C PHE A 82 4.80 6.15 -5.25
N TYR A 83 5.45 6.38 -6.38
CA TYR A 83 5.27 7.56 -7.22
C TYR A 83 5.24 7.20 -8.71
N ALA A 84 4.68 8.08 -9.53
CA ALA A 84 4.71 7.91 -10.99
C ALA A 84 6.07 8.32 -11.58
N ASN A 85 6.63 7.51 -12.47
CA ASN A 85 7.89 7.84 -13.14
C ASN A 85 7.71 9.05 -14.08
N PRO A 86 8.55 10.10 -14.01
CA PRO A 86 8.49 11.25 -14.94
C PRO A 86 8.68 10.88 -16.41
N SER A 87 9.27 9.71 -16.70
CA SER A 87 9.42 9.17 -18.05
C SER A 87 8.12 8.55 -18.57
N ASP A 88 7.18 8.24 -17.68
CA ASP A 88 5.88 7.68 -18.04
C ASP A 88 4.78 8.74 -18.15
N VAL A 89 4.79 9.74 -17.26
CA VAL A 89 3.83 10.84 -17.21
C VAL A 89 4.52 12.14 -16.79
N THR A 90 4.09 13.27 -17.35
CA THR A 90 4.76 14.58 -17.19
C THR A 90 4.71 15.13 -15.76
N TRP A 91 3.71 14.73 -14.98
CA TRP A 91 3.50 15.13 -13.58
C TRP A 91 4.16 14.17 -12.58
N GLY A 92 4.74 13.06 -13.05
CA GLY A 92 5.38 12.07 -12.20
C GLY A 92 6.61 12.62 -11.49
N SER A 93 6.76 12.37 -10.19
CA SER A 93 7.90 12.82 -9.40
C SER A 93 8.04 12.04 -8.12
N GLU A 94 9.26 11.68 -7.72
CA GLU A 94 9.53 11.08 -6.41
C GLU A 94 9.05 11.97 -5.25
N ASN A 95 9.03 13.29 -5.46
CA ASN A 95 8.56 14.27 -4.48
C ASN A 95 7.05 14.58 -4.58
N ASN A 96 6.35 13.92 -5.50
CA ASN A 96 4.88 13.96 -5.63
C ASN A 96 4.35 12.52 -5.48
N PRO A 97 4.25 12.00 -4.25
CA PRO A 97 3.85 10.62 -3.99
C PRO A 97 2.41 10.37 -4.40
N GLU A 98 2.14 9.14 -4.82
CA GLU A 98 0.81 8.68 -5.22
C GLU A 98 0.18 7.80 -4.14
N LEU A 99 0.99 6.93 -3.52
CA LEU A 99 0.55 5.97 -2.51
C LEU A 99 1.62 5.79 -1.43
N PHE A 100 1.33 6.15 -0.18
CA PHE A 100 2.22 5.84 0.95
C PHE A 100 2.01 4.41 1.43
N VAL A 101 3.09 3.78 1.90
CA VAL A 101 3.05 2.40 2.42
C VAL A 101 3.70 2.34 3.79
N LYS A 102 3.04 1.68 4.73
CA LYS A 102 3.60 1.29 6.03
C LYS A 102 3.46 -0.22 6.22
N MET A 103 4.58 -0.88 6.39
CA MET A 103 4.70 -2.31 6.70
C MET A 103 5.03 -2.45 8.19
N TRP A 104 4.28 -3.27 8.89
CA TRP A 104 4.49 -3.56 10.31
C TRP A 104 4.58 -5.06 10.51
N PHE A 105 5.73 -5.54 10.95
CA PHE A 105 5.98 -6.91 11.34
C PHE A 105 5.91 -6.98 12.86
N ASP A 106 4.78 -7.46 13.38
CA ASP A 106 4.59 -7.66 14.81
C ASP A 106 5.44 -8.84 15.30
N VAL A 107 5.93 -8.76 16.54
CA VAL A 107 6.56 -9.88 17.25
C VAL A 107 5.64 -11.08 17.44
N THR A 108 4.33 -10.91 17.28
CA THR A 108 3.34 -12.01 17.30
C THR A 108 3.11 -12.66 15.94
N ASP A 109 4.02 -12.46 14.98
CA ASP A 109 3.96 -13.00 13.61
C ASP A 109 2.82 -12.47 12.72
N ARG A 110 2.08 -11.46 13.19
CA ARG A 110 1.16 -10.69 12.34
C ARG A 110 1.94 -9.69 11.51
N VAL A 111 1.66 -9.62 10.21
CA VAL A 111 2.21 -8.61 9.32
C VAL A 111 1.09 -7.77 8.73
N ASP A 112 1.21 -6.46 8.83
CA ASP A 112 0.28 -5.50 8.26
C ASP A 112 0.96 -4.64 7.20
N VAL A 113 0.44 -4.67 5.96
CA VAL A 113 0.84 -3.75 4.89
C VAL A 113 -0.30 -2.77 4.66
N ASN A 114 -0.03 -1.50 4.97
CA ASN A 114 -1.02 -0.43 4.94
C ASN A 114 -0.69 0.51 3.78
N PHE A 115 -1.65 0.71 2.88
CA PHE A 115 -1.55 1.60 1.73
C PHE A 115 -2.45 2.82 1.93
N PHE A 116 -1.92 4.03 1.70
CA PHE A 116 -2.62 5.30 1.88
C PHE A 116 -2.54 6.15 0.61
N HIS A 117 -3.68 6.33 -0.05
CA HIS A 117 -3.79 7.00 -1.34
C HIS A 117 -3.86 8.52 -1.18
N VAL A 118 -2.93 9.23 -1.84
CA VAL A 118 -2.75 10.69 -1.72
C VAL A 118 -2.83 11.44 -3.05
N SER A 119 -3.22 10.76 -4.12
CA SER A 119 -3.35 11.35 -5.46
C SER A 119 -4.78 11.24 -6.00
N VAL A 120 -4.93 11.47 -7.30
CA VAL A 120 -6.15 11.45 -8.10
C VAL A 120 -6.41 10.11 -8.82
N PRO A 121 -5.41 9.47 -9.47
CA PRO A 121 -5.66 8.23 -10.22
C PRO A 121 -6.19 7.10 -9.34
N GLU A 122 -6.81 6.10 -9.96
CA GLU A 122 -7.04 4.83 -9.29
C GLU A 122 -5.70 4.09 -9.17
N ILE A 123 -5.41 3.53 -7.99
CA ILE A 123 -4.13 2.89 -7.74
C ILE A 123 -4.36 1.48 -7.21
N ASP A 124 -3.85 0.50 -7.94
CA ASP A 124 -3.82 -0.87 -7.50
C ASP A 124 -2.63 -1.08 -6.55
N ALA A 125 -2.87 -1.73 -5.43
CA ALA A 125 -1.89 -2.11 -4.43
C ALA A 125 -1.80 -3.63 -4.36
N TYR A 126 -0.57 -4.13 -4.24
CA TYR A 126 -0.28 -5.56 -4.18
C TYR A 126 0.74 -5.83 -3.08
N SER A 127 0.60 -6.97 -2.40
CA SER A 127 1.67 -7.52 -1.57
C SER A 127 1.69 -9.03 -1.58
N ASP A 128 2.84 -9.58 -1.23
CA ASP A 128 3.12 -11.01 -1.25
C ASP A 128 4.01 -11.39 -0.06
N LEU A 129 3.68 -12.47 0.66
CA LEU A 129 4.47 -12.94 1.79
C LEU A 129 4.24 -14.45 2.01
N PRO A 130 5.22 -15.32 1.73
CA PRO A 130 6.57 -15.03 1.22
C PRO A 130 6.59 -14.53 -0.24
N ASP A 131 7.66 -13.86 -0.67
CA ASP A 131 7.87 -13.45 -2.07
C ASP A 131 8.15 -14.69 -2.94
N ASP A 132 7.08 -15.35 -3.38
CA ASP A 132 7.12 -16.54 -4.23
C ASP A 132 6.97 -16.20 -5.73
N GLY A 133 6.82 -14.91 -6.01
CA GLY A 133 6.61 -14.35 -7.35
C GLY A 133 5.14 -14.11 -7.70
N ARG A 134 4.18 -14.37 -6.80
CA ARG A 134 2.74 -14.20 -7.03
C ARG A 134 2.06 -13.50 -5.87
N TYR A 135 1.62 -12.26 -6.09
CA TYR A 135 0.87 -11.51 -5.08
C TYR A 135 -0.34 -12.24 -4.49
N ASP A 136 -0.24 -12.58 -3.20
CA ASP A 136 -1.33 -13.10 -2.38
C ASP A 136 -2.48 -12.11 -2.16
N GLN A 137 -2.15 -10.83 -1.91
CA GLN A 137 -3.14 -9.80 -1.60
C GLN A 137 -3.07 -8.64 -2.58
N LYS A 138 -4.25 -8.13 -2.91
CA LYS A 138 -4.43 -7.05 -3.87
C LYS A 138 -5.71 -6.26 -3.61
N GLY A 139 -5.70 -4.98 -3.99
CA GLY A 139 -6.90 -4.15 -3.99
C GLY A 139 -6.65 -2.80 -4.65
N THR A 140 -7.72 -2.07 -4.99
CA THR A 140 -7.64 -0.78 -5.66
C THR A 140 -8.08 0.34 -4.72
N THR A 141 -7.18 1.30 -4.49
CA THR A 141 -7.47 2.56 -3.79
C THR A 141 -8.00 3.60 -4.77
N ILE A 142 -8.93 4.42 -4.31
CA ILE A 142 -9.58 5.50 -5.08
C ILE A 142 -9.77 6.74 -4.19
N MET A 143 -10.26 7.84 -4.75
CA MET A 143 -10.46 9.10 -4.01
C MET A 143 -11.41 8.98 -2.81
N ASP A 144 -12.42 8.11 -2.93
CA ASP A 144 -13.46 7.85 -1.92
C ASP A 144 -13.17 6.62 -1.04
N ASN A 145 -12.05 5.92 -1.28
CA ASN A 145 -11.59 4.78 -0.48
C ASN A 145 -10.06 4.72 -0.55
N ARG A 146 -9.41 5.46 0.34
CA ARG A 146 -7.98 5.76 0.27
C ARG A 146 -7.09 4.82 1.07
N TYR A 147 -7.67 4.00 1.92
CA TYR A 147 -6.96 3.07 2.78
C TYR A 147 -7.19 1.62 2.35
N ILE A 148 -6.10 0.88 2.15
CA ILE A 148 -6.12 -0.58 2.04
C ILE A 148 -5.17 -1.18 3.07
N ARG A 149 -5.60 -2.30 3.67
CA ARG A 149 -4.81 -3.12 4.58
C ARG A 149 -4.72 -4.53 4.05
N HIS A 150 -3.49 -5.01 3.85
CA HIS A 150 -3.22 -6.42 3.65
C HIS A 150 -2.67 -6.99 4.97
N GLU A 151 -3.33 -8.01 5.50
CA GLU A 151 -2.96 -8.65 6.77
C GLU A 151 -2.50 -10.08 6.52
N TYR A 152 -1.34 -10.46 7.06
CA TYR A 152 -0.79 -11.81 7.00
C TYR A 152 -0.50 -12.33 8.41
N TRP A 153 -0.48 -13.64 8.54
CA TRP A 153 -0.05 -14.35 9.73
C TRP A 153 0.98 -15.40 9.30
N LYS A 154 2.19 -15.36 9.84
CA LYS A 154 3.15 -16.44 9.59
C LYS A 154 2.68 -17.68 10.33
N GLU A 155 2.58 -18.80 9.64
CA GLU A 155 2.23 -20.08 10.27
C GLU A 155 3.34 -20.49 11.26
N GLU A 156 2.94 -21.03 12.43
CA GLU A 156 3.90 -21.66 13.35
C GLU A 156 4.58 -22.82 12.62
N LYS A 157 5.92 -22.77 12.53
CA LYS A 157 6.67 -23.95 12.09
C LYS A 157 6.54 -25.03 13.17
N HIS A 158 5.64 -25.98 12.97
CA HIS A 158 5.73 -27.26 13.64
C HIS A 158 6.98 -27.98 13.10
N GLU A 159 8.10 -27.85 13.79
CA GLU A 159 9.23 -28.75 13.58
C GLU A 159 8.76 -30.17 13.91
N GLU A 160 8.63 -31.03 12.89
CA GLU A 160 8.48 -32.45 13.10
C GLU A 160 9.75 -32.96 13.81
N VAL A 161 9.64 -33.16 15.12
CA VAL A 161 10.64 -33.88 15.89
C VAL A 161 10.49 -35.36 15.51
N HIS A 162 11.28 -35.81 14.53
CA HIS A 162 11.46 -37.23 14.29
C HIS A 162 12.22 -37.84 15.47
N PHE A 163 11.54 -38.71 16.23
CA PHE A 163 12.12 -39.59 17.24
C PHE A 163 12.61 -40.90 16.62
#